data_AF-A0A9X8YPD4-F1
#
_entry.id   AF-A0A9X8YPD4-F1
#
_cell.length_a   1.000
_cell.length_b   1.000
_cell.length_c   1.000
_cell.angle_alpha   90.00
_cell.angle_beta   90.00
_cell.angle_gamma   90.00
#
_symmetry.space_group_name_H-M   'P 1'
#
loop_
_entity.id
_entity.type
_entity.pdbx_description
1 polymer ?
#
loop_
_entity_poly.entity_id
_entity_poly.type
_entity_poly.pdbx_seq_one_letter_code
_entity_poly.pdbx_strand_id
1 'polypeptide(L)' 'MSSQREIRLNAFDMNCVGHQSPGLWAHPRDRSWQYKDLEYWTDLARLLERGKF' A
#
# COMPACT_ATOMS: atom_id res chain seq x y z
N MET A 1 -12.98 -24.52 -23.73
CA MET A 1 -13.14 -24.02 -22.35
C MET A 1 -12.42 -22.69 -22.28
N SER A 2 -13.09 -21.61 -21.89
CA SER A 2 -12.42 -20.31 -21.64
C SER A 2 -11.54 -20.48 -20.41
N SER A 3 -10.23 -20.21 -20.51
CA SER A 3 -9.37 -20.20 -19.32
C SER A 3 -9.80 -19.05 -18.42
N GLN A 4 -9.96 -19.30 -17.12
CA GLN A 4 -10.19 -18.21 -16.19
C GLN A 4 -9.02 -17.21 -16.27
N ARG A 5 -9.34 -15.93 -16.43
CA ARG A 5 -8.36 -14.85 -16.42
C ARG A 5 -8.02 -14.50 -14.99
N GLU A 6 -6.74 -14.34 -14.68
CA GLU A 6 -6.29 -13.85 -13.38
C GLU A 6 -6.75 -12.41 -13.16
N ILE A 7 -7.29 -12.13 -11.97
CA ILE A 7 -7.55 -10.76 -11.52
C ILE A 7 -6.21 -10.13 -11.16
N ARG A 8 -5.94 -8.93 -11.71
CA ARG A 8 -4.75 -8.15 -11.37
C ARG A 8 -5.03 -7.32 -10.13
N LEU A 9 -4.14 -7.38 -9.14
CA LEU A 9 -4.22 -6.61 -7.91
C LEU A 9 -3.11 -5.56 -7.93
N ASN A 10 -3.45 -4.31 -7.63
CA ASN A 10 -2.48 -3.23 -7.49
C ASN A 10 -2.69 -2.59 -6.11
N ALA A 11 -1.59 -2.28 -5.41
CA ALA A 11 -1.65 -1.42 -4.24
C ALA A 11 -1.83 0.03 -4.69
N PHE A 12 -2.76 0.75 -4.06
CA PHE A 12 -3.06 2.13 -4.40
C PHE A 12 -2.65 3.05 -3.25
N ASP A 13 -1.50 3.71 -3.41
CA ASP A 13 -0.89 4.56 -2.39
C ASP A 13 -0.31 5.84 -3.02
N MET A 14 0.02 6.83 -2.19
CA MET A 14 0.55 8.12 -2.61
C MET A 14 1.63 8.60 -1.64
N ASN A 15 2.62 9.34 -2.16
CA ASN A 15 3.68 9.96 -1.37
C ASN A 15 3.20 11.15 -0.52
N CYS A 16 2.26 10.89 0.40
CA CYS A 16 1.67 11.86 1.32
C CYS A 16 1.15 11.17 2.61
N VAL A 17 0.74 11.96 3.60
CA VAL A 17 0.21 11.44 4.88
C VAL A 17 -1.23 10.93 4.77
N GLY A 18 -2.05 11.48 3.85
CA GLY A 18 -3.46 11.12 3.76
C GLY A 18 -3.91 11.10 2.31
N HIS A 19 -4.12 9.90 1.77
CA HIS A 19 -4.51 9.70 0.38
C HIS A 19 -6.04 9.73 0.17
N GLN A 20 -6.76 8.70 0.65
CA GLN A 20 -8.21 8.56 0.41
C GLN A 20 -9.07 8.57 1.68
N SER A 21 -8.45 8.45 2.86
CA SER A 21 -9.16 8.33 4.14
C SER A 21 -8.75 9.46 5.09
N PRO A 22 -9.40 10.63 5.01
CA PRO A 22 -9.10 11.77 5.89
C PRO A 22 -9.21 11.41 7.37
N GLY A 23 -8.25 11.87 8.17
CA GLY A 23 -8.23 11.68 9.62
C GLY A 23 -7.69 10.32 10.10
N LEU A 24 -7.61 9.30 9.23
CA LEU A 24 -7.14 7.96 9.66
C LEU A 24 -5.65 7.95 10.04
N TRP A 25 -4.87 8.90 9.55
CA TRP A 25 -3.47 9.11 9.94
C TRP A 25 -3.26 9.29 11.46
N ALA A 26 -4.29 9.71 12.20
CA ALA A 26 -4.24 9.87 13.65
C ALA A 26 -4.43 8.54 14.41
N HIS A 27 -4.82 7.46 13.73
CA HIS A 27 -5.01 6.16 14.36
C HIS A 27 -3.65 5.58 14.79
N PRO A 28 -3.52 4.99 16.00
CA PRO A 28 -2.22 4.59 16.55
C PRO A 28 -1.48 3.48 15.77
N ARG A 29 -2.19 2.76 14.90
CA ARG A 29 -1.59 1.75 14.00
C ARG A 29 -1.25 2.30 12.61
N ASP A 30 -1.65 3.53 12.31
CA ASP A 30 -1.36 4.14 11.02
C ASP A 30 0.11 4.57 10.96
N ARG A 31 0.74 4.33 9.82
CA ARG A 31 2.15 4.63 9.55
C ARG A 31 2.35 5.56 8.36
N SER A 32 1.29 6.07 7.75
CA SER A 32 1.36 6.96 6.57
C SER A 32 2.16 8.24 6.83
N TRP A 33 2.27 8.69 8.09
CA TRP A 33 3.13 9.80 8.48
C TRP A 33 4.63 9.56 8.21
N GLN A 34 5.04 8.31 8.01
CA GLN A 34 6.40 7.89 7.67
C GLN A 34 6.66 7.91 6.15
N TYR A 35 5.77 8.49 5.33
CA TYR A 35 5.91 8.52 3.87
C TYR A 35 7.21 9.14 3.33
N LYS A 36 7.94 9.92 4.15
CA LYS A 36 9.26 10.48 3.78
C LYS A 36 10.42 9.52 4.02
N ASP A 37 10.19 8.43 4.74
CA ASP A 37 11.20 7.43 5.07
C ASP A 37 11.31 6.43 3.93
N LEU A 38 12.53 6.14 3.47
CA LEU A 38 12.75 5.17 2.40
C LEU A 38 12.33 3.76 2.83
N GLU A 39 12.54 3.44 4.11
CA GLU A 39 12.18 2.19 4.75
C GLU A 39 10.69 1.90 4.61
N TYR A 40 9.82 2.91 4.77
CA TYR A 40 8.37 2.77 4.58
C TYR A 40 8.03 2.18 3.20
N TRP A 41 8.63 2.73 2.14
CA TRP A 41 8.38 2.30 0.77
C TRP A 41 9.02 0.95 0.45
N THR A 42 10.25 0.71 0.91
CA THR A 42 10.92 -0.58 0.65
C THR A 42 10.25 -1.75 1.38
N ASP A 43 9.72 -1.52 2.58
CA ASP A 43 8.96 -2.53 3.31
C ASP A 43 7.58 -2.78 2.68
N LEU A 44 6.90 -1.73 2.20
CA LEU A 44 5.67 -1.86 1.44
C LEU A 44 5.91 -2.71 0.17
N ALA A 45 6.94 -2.41 -0.61
CA ALA A 45 7.29 -3.16 -1.82
C ALA A 45 7.52 -4.66 -1.52
N ARG A 46 8.35 -4.97 -0.52
CA ARG A 46 8.60 -6.37 -0.11
C ARG A 46 7.33 -7.07 0.37
N LEU A 47 6.42 -6.35 1.05
CA LEU A 47 5.14 -6.91 1.49
C LEU A 47 4.25 -7.28 0.31
N LEU A 48 4.15 -6.40 -0.69
CA LEU A 48 3.35 -6.61 -1.90
C LEU A 48 3.89 -7.75 -2.76
N GLU A 49 5.21 -7.83 -2.96
CA GLU A 49 5.86 -8.93 -3.68
C GLU A 49 5.57 -10.30 -3.03
N ARG A 50 5.64 -10.37 -1.68
CA ARG A 50 5.25 -11.58 -0.95
C ARG A 50 3.77 -11.93 -1.16
N GLY A 51 2.91 -10.93 -1.27
CA GLY A 51 1.48 -11.04 -1.48
C GLY A 51 1.03 -11.35 -2.92
N LYS A 52 1.97 -11.46 -3.87
CA LYS A 52 1.67 -11.67 -5.31
C LYS A 52 0.86 -10.53 -5.94
N PHE A 53 1.05 -9.32 -5.41
CA PHE A 53 0.67 -8.08 -6.09
C PHE A 53 1.65 -7.77 -7.21
#